data_AF-A0AAU5HFS3-F1
#
_entry.id   AF-A0AAU5HFS3-F1
#
_cell.length_a   1.000
_cell.length_b   1.000
_cell.length_c   1.000
_cell.angle_alpha   90.00
_cell.angle_beta   90.00
_cell.angle_gamma   90.00
#
_symmetry.space_group_name_H-M   'P 1'
#
loop_
_entity.id
_entity.type
_entity.pdbx_description
1 polymer ?
#
loop_
_entity_poly.entity_id
_entity_poly.type
_entity_poly.pdbx_seq_one_letter_code
_entity_poly.pdbx_strand_id
1 'polypeptide(L)'
;MTHRERLAAHSAVSTSLALCSDEGLTDLVGAATPLGSGIGGRSSLLEVDGTSVFIKRVPLTDLERLPENVRSTANIFGLPTFCQYGIGGPGGGAWRELAVHAMTTNWVLAGECEGFPLMYHWRVLPDSTPLPEELADVERAVAYWGGGSQVRRRIEALQQSSASLALFLEYIPQNLREWLGEQERAGDEAVNEAGVWVEKALQAGTSFMNARGLLHFDAHFENILTDGRRLYFADYGLALSSRFELSQDHADFFDRHQVYDRCYTITSLVNWLVTAFDGYGSDDRDALLRAYAQGERPTAIPDAAAAILSRYAPLATVLKDFNRKLRHETRQTPYPLEEIRRVSARYNLSLT
;
A
#
# COMPACT_ATOMS: atom_id res chain seq x y z
N MET A 1 19.24 -7.91 -6.95
CA MET A 1 20.28 -6.94 -7.37
C MET A 1 20.93 -6.33 -6.13
N THR A 2 22.23 -6.05 -6.18
CA THR A 2 22.92 -5.24 -5.16
C THR A 2 22.50 -3.79 -5.25
N HIS A 3 22.73 -3.00 -4.19
CA HIS A 3 22.46 -1.57 -4.20
C HIS A 3 23.12 -0.85 -5.39
N ARG A 4 24.40 -1.17 -5.67
CA ARG A 4 25.16 -0.58 -6.77
C ARG A 4 24.56 -0.90 -8.14
N GLU A 5 24.12 -2.13 -8.35
CA GLU A 5 23.45 -2.53 -9.59
C GLU A 5 22.15 -1.75 -9.79
N ARG A 6 21.36 -1.58 -8.72
CA ARG A 6 20.12 -0.78 -8.75
C ARG A 6 20.39 0.69 -9.11
N LEU A 7 21.45 1.30 -8.56
CA LEU A 7 21.84 2.68 -8.91
C LEU A 7 22.32 2.83 -10.36
N ALA A 8 23.05 1.83 -10.86
CA ALA A 8 23.49 1.80 -12.26
C ALA A 8 22.30 1.67 -13.22
N ALA A 9 21.39 0.73 -12.94
CA ALA A 9 20.14 0.56 -13.68
C ALA A 9 19.30 1.84 -13.65
N HIS A 10 19.13 2.45 -12.48
CA HIS A 10 18.44 3.73 -12.36
C HIS A 10 19.05 4.81 -13.24
N SER A 11 20.38 4.98 -13.21
CA SER A 11 21.04 6.02 -14.02
C SER A 11 20.86 5.78 -15.52
N ALA A 12 21.01 4.53 -15.98
CA ALA A 12 20.84 4.16 -17.39
C ALA A 12 19.39 4.34 -17.86
N VAL A 13 18.44 3.66 -17.21
CA VAL A 13 17.02 3.67 -17.59
C VAL A 13 16.41 5.06 -17.49
N SER A 14 16.72 5.82 -16.43
CA SER A 14 16.21 7.19 -16.27
C SER A 14 16.71 8.10 -17.38
N THR A 15 17.97 7.94 -17.83
CA THR A 15 18.52 8.71 -18.94
C THR A 15 17.80 8.38 -20.23
N SER A 16 17.63 7.10 -20.55
CA SER A 16 16.98 6.66 -21.78
C SER A 16 15.54 7.12 -21.87
N LEU A 17 14.77 6.97 -20.77
CA LEU A 17 13.39 7.46 -20.71
C LEU A 17 13.31 8.98 -20.78
N ALA A 18 14.25 9.72 -20.18
CA ALA A 18 14.27 11.19 -20.22
C ALA A 18 14.58 11.76 -21.62
N LEU A 19 15.24 10.99 -22.48
CA LEU A 19 15.53 11.37 -23.87
C LEU A 19 14.34 11.14 -24.81
N CYS A 20 13.31 10.40 -24.38
CA CYS A 20 12.11 10.18 -25.17
C CYS A 20 11.18 11.41 -25.18
N SER A 21 10.54 11.65 -26.33
CA SER A 21 9.42 12.59 -26.43
C SER A 21 8.15 12.00 -25.80
N ASP A 22 7.12 12.82 -25.60
CA ASP A 22 5.81 12.33 -25.13
C ASP A 22 5.20 11.30 -26.08
N GLU A 23 5.37 11.49 -27.40
CA GLU A 23 4.96 10.53 -28.44
C GLU A 23 5.75 9.22 -28.29
N GLY A 24 7.08 9.28 -28.17
CA GLY A 24 7.90 8.09 -27.99
C GLY A 24 7.58 7.34 -26.69
N LEU A 25 7.32 8.04 -25.58
CA LEU A 25 6.87 7.40 -24.34
C LEU A 25 5.47 6.79 -24.47
N THR A 26 4.57 7.41 -25.23
CA THR A 26 3.24 6.86 -25.51
C THR A 26 3.35 5.55 -26.29
N ASP A 27 4.20 5.51 -27.32
CA ASP A 27 4.45 4.30 -28.11
C ASP A 27 5.06 3.17 -27.26
N LEU A 28 6.05 3.49 -26.42
CA LEU A 28 6.66 2.53 -25.49
C LEU A 28 5.64 1.93 -24.52
N VAL A 29 4.79 2.78 -23.93
CA VAL A 29 3.72 2.33 -23.03
C VAL A 29 2.68 1.50 -23.77
N GLY A 30 2.37 1.84 -25.04
CA GLY A 30 1.45 1.09 -25.89
C GLY A 30 1.97 -0.29 -26.29
N ALA A 31 3.29 -0.44 -26.42
CA ALA A 31 3.95 -1.72 -26.74
C ALA A 31 4.22 -2.61 -25.51
N ALA A 32 4.07 -2.08 -24.29
CA ALA A 32 4.35 -2.81 -23.06
C ALA A 32 3.38 -3.99 -22.85
N THR A 33 3.88 -5.08 -22.29
CA THR A 33 3.10 -6.29 -21.99
C THR A 33 2.16 -6.02 -20.79
N PRO A 34 0.83 -6.16 -20.92
CA PRO A 34 -0.07 -5.94 -19.79
C PRO A 34 0.16 -6.93 -18.64
N LEU A 35 0.18 -6.44 -17.40
CA LEU A 35 0.27 -7.26 -16.20
C LEU A 35 -1.05 -7.31 -15.44
N GLY A 36 -1.80 -6.21 -15.37
CA GLY A 36 -3.07 -6.16 -14.68
C GLY A 36 -3.72 -4.78 -14.64
N SER A 37 -4.89 -4.71 -14.01
CA SER A 37 -5.66 -3.49 -13.80
C SER A 37 -6.44 -3.56 -12.49
N GLY A 38 -6.51 -2.44 -11.75
CA GLY A 38 -7.31 -2.32 -10.53
C GLY A 38 -7.54 -0.86 -10.14
N ILE A 39 -7.94 -0.61 -8.89
CA ILE A 39 -8.23 0.75 -8.38
C ILE A 39 -7.01 1.68 -8.49
N GLY A 40 -5.80 1.15 -8.28
CA GLY A 40 -4.55 1.89 -8.44
C GLY A 40 -4.16 2.20 -9.90
N GLY A 41 -4.95 1.74 -10.88
CA GLY A 41 -4.69 1.96 -12.30
C GLY A 41 -4.25 0.70 -13.06
N ARG A 42 -3.62 0.88 -14.22
CA ARG A 42 -3.15 -0.22 -15.08
C ARG A 42 -1.66 -0.44 -14.93
N SER A 43 -1.25 -1.69 -14.91
CA SER A 43 0.16 -2.08 -14.89
C SER A 43 0.58 -2.82 -16.15
N SER A 44 1.80 -2.54 -16.60
CA SER A 44 2.44 -3.24 -17.71
C SER A 44 3.94 -3.38 -17.48
N LEU A 45 4.56 -4.27 -18.25
CA LEU A 45 5.99 -4.56 -18.22
C LEU A 45 6.63 -4.22 -19.56
N LEU A 46 7.75 -3.51 -19.51
CA LEU A 46 8.55 -3.15 -20.67
C LEU A 46 10.02 -3.44 -20.37
N GLU A 47 10.81 -3.74 -21.39
CA GLU A 47 12.27 -3.75 -21.29
C GLU A 47 12.84 -2.42 -21.81
N VAL A 48 13.70 -1.78 -21.03
CA VAL A 48 14.45 -0.57 -21.42
C VAL A 48 15.93 -0.83 -21.15
N ASP A 49 16.73 -0.84 -22.21
CA ASP A 49 18.18 -1.12 -22.16
C ASP A 49 18.54 -2.37 -21.33
N GLY A 50 17.87 -3.50 -21.59
CA GLY A 50 18.12 -4.74 -20.85
C GLY A 50 17.55 -4.78 -19.43
N THR A 51 16.85 -3.74 -18.99
CA THR A 51 16.26 -3.66 -17.64
C THR A 51 14.74 -3.77 -17.73
N SER A 52 14.14 -4.68 -16.95
CA SER A 52 12.68 -4.76 -16.80
C SER A 52 12.15 -3.56 -16.01
N VAL A 53 11.19 -2.85 -16.60
CA VAL A 53 10.54 -1.65 -16.06
C VAL A 53 9.06 -1.93 -15.88
N PHE A 54 8.59 -1.78 -14.65
CA PHE A 54 7.18 -1.82 -14.31
C PHE A 54 6.56 -0.45 -14.57
N ILE A 55 5.49 -0.40 -15.35
CA ILE A 55 4.79 0.84 -15.66
C ILE A 55 3.47 0.83 -14.93
N LYS A 56 3.24 1.82 -14.06
CA LYS A 56 1.94 2.09 -13.44
C LYS A 56 1.31 3.31 -14.08
N ARG A 57 0.10 3.18 -14.62
CA ARG A 57 -0.70 4.30 -15.14
C ARG A 57 -1.82 4.64 -14.17
N VAL A 58 -1.70 5.80 -13.53
CA VAL A 58 -2.67 6.33 -12.58
C VAL A 58 -3.55 7.36 -13.31
N PRO A 59 -4.89 7.24 -13.33
CA PRO A 59 -5.75 8.24 -13.95
C PRO A 59 -5.49 9.65 -13.40
N LEU A 60 -5.37 10.62 -14.30
CA LEU A 60 -5.11 12.02 -13.97
C LEU A 60 -6.26 12.89 -14.49
N THR A 61 -7.02 13.45 -13.55
CA THR A 61 -8.23 14.23 -13.90
C THR A 61 -7.90 15.59 -14.47
N ASP A 62 -8.83 16.18 -15.22
CA ASP A 62 -8.67 17.53 -15.75
C ASP A 62 -8.49 18.59 -14.65
N LEU A 63 -9.11 18.39 -13.48
CA LEU A 63 -8.90 19.24 -12.31
C LEU A 63 -7.45 19.15 -11.80
N GLU A 64 -6.89 17.95 -11.72
CA GLU A 64 -5.48 17.72 -11.34
C GLU A 64 -4.49 18.26 -12.39
N ARG A 65 -4.94 18.48 -13.63
CA ARG A 65 -4.12 19.03 -14.73
C ARG A 65 -4.12 20.55 -14.82
N LEU A 66 -4.97 21.25 -14.06
CA LEU A 66 -4.95 22.71 -14.04
C LEU A 66 -3.56 23.22 -13.58
N PRO A 67 -3.04 24.32 -14.15
CA PRO A 67 -1.69 24.81 -13.87
C PRO A 67 -1.37 24.97 -12.37
N GLU A 68 -2.34 25.41 -11.57
CA GLU A 68 -2.24 25.58 -10.13
C GLU A 68 -2.21 24.26 -9.33
N ASN A 69 -2.69 23.15 -9.93
CA ASN A 69 -2.82 21.84 -9.28
C ASN A 69 -1.73 20.85 -9.71
N VAL A 70 -0.91 21.17 -10.72
CA VAL A 70 0.18 20.31 -11.16
C VAL A 70 1.15 20.06 -10.00
N ARG A 71 1.32 18.78 -9.65
CA ARG A 71 2.12 18.31 -8.49
C ARG A 71 1.59 18.77 -7.12
N SER A 72 0.37 19.29 -7.05
CA SER A 72 -0.24 19.63 -5.76
C SER A 72 -0.50 18.35 -4.95
N THR A 73 -0.13 18.39 -3.67
CA THR A 73 -0.46 17.33 -2.71
C THR A 73 -1.70 17.68 -1.88
N ALA A 74 -2.38 18.78 -2.21
CA ALA A 74 -3.61 19.19 -1.57
C ALA A 74 -4.76 18.22 -1.88
N ASN A 75 -5.74 18.16 -0.97
CA ASN A 75 -6.99 17.46 -1.20
C ASN A 75 -7.93 18.34 -2.05
N ILE A 76 -7.62 18.49 -3.33
CA ILE A 76 -8.33 19.42 -4.23
C ILE A 76 -9.80 19.05 -4.47
N PHE A 77 -10.18 17.79 -4.20
CA PHE A 77 -11.57 17.34 -4.27
C PHE A 77 -12.33 17.53 -2.95
N GLY A 78 -11.63 17.81 -1.84
CA GLY A 78 -12.21 17.88 -0.50
C GLY A 78 -12.75 16.54 -0.01
N LEU A 79 -12.12 15.43 -0.39
CA LEU A 79 -12.52 14.09 0.04
C LEU A 79 -12.48 13.95 1.57
N PRO A 80 -13.43 13.23 2.19
CA PRO A 80 -13.37 12.92 3.60
C PRO A 80 -12.16 12.04 3.93
N THR A 81 -11.62 12.19 5.14
CA THR A 81 -10.43 11.43 5.59
C THR A 81 -10.65 9.92 5.62
N PHE A 82 -11.88 9.44 5.80
CA PHE A 82 -12.19 8.01 5.75
C PHE A 82 -11.95 7.38 4.37
N CYS A 83 -11.86 8.17 3.30
CA CYS A 83 -11.46 7.67 1.96
C CYS A 83 -9.98 7.28 1.88
N GLN A 84 -9.18 7.55 2.92
CA GLN A 84 -7.77 7.16 2.99
C GLN A 84 -7.58 5.67 3.32
N TYR A 85 -8.56 5.01 3.94
CA TYR A 85 -8.42 3.61 4.32
C TYR A 85 -8.45 2.67 3.10
N GLY A 86 -7.53 1.71 3.06
CA GLY A 86 -7.41 0.65 2.03
C GLY A 86 -8.56 -0.37 2.03
N ILE A 87 -9.79 0.11 1.83
CA ILE A 87 -11.01 -0.69 1.71
C ILE A 87 -11.68 -0.46 0.35
N GLY A 88 -10.87 -0.07 -0.65
CA GLY A 88 -11.29 0.54 -1.89
C GLY A 88 -11.38 2.07 -1.76
N GLY A 89 -11.84 2.75 -2.81
CA GLY A 89 -12.18 4.17 -2.71
C GLY A 89 -11.76 5.01 -3.92
N PRO A 90 -12.10 6.31 -3.90
CA PRO A 90 -11.84 7.22 -5.01
C PRO A 90 -10.38 7.70 -5.12
N GLY A 91 -9.48 7.18 -4.27
CA GLY A 91 -8.03 7.45 -4.27
C GLY A 91 -7.62 8.82 -3.70
N GLY A 92 -6.34 8.96 -3.31
CA GLY A 92 -5.78 10.18 -2.71
C GLY A 92 -5.28 11.25 -3.71
N GLY A 93 -5.20 10.92 -5.00
CA GLY A 93 -4.74 11.80 -6.09
C GLY A 93 -3.38 11.38 -6.67
N ALA A 94 -3.22 11.47 -7.99
CA ALA A 94 -2.05 10.94 -8.69
C ALA A 94 -0.75 11.67 -8.31
N TRP A 95 -0.84 12.96 -8.01
CA TRP A 95 0.31 13.78 -7.59
C TRP A 95 0.84 13.42 -6.20
N ARG A 96 -0.01 12.91 -5.30
CA ARG A 96 0.45 12.42 -3.99
C ARG A 96 1.29 11.16 -4.15
N GLU A 97 0.82 10.21 -4.95
CA GLU A 97 1.57 8.98 -5.25
C GLU A 97 2.93 9.30 -5.88
N LEU A 98 2.98 10.23 -6.85
CA LEU A 98 4.23 10.72 -7.42
C LEU A 98 5.17 11.31 -6.37
N ALA A 99 4.65 12.15 -5.48
CA ALA A 99 5.43 12.78 -4.43
C ALA A 99 6.07 11.73 -3.51
N VAL A 100 5.34 10.66 -3.17
CA VAL A 100 5.88 9.55 -2.37
C VAL A 100 6.93 8.78 -3.15
N HIS A 101 6.72 8.45 -4.43
CA HIS A 101 7.77 7.83 -5.25
C HIS A 101 9.03 8.69 -5.33
N ALA A 102 8.90 10.01 -5.43
CA ALA A 102 10.05 10.91 -5.36
C ALA A 102 10.75 10.84 -4.00
N MET A 103 10.02 10.80 -2.89
CA MET A 103 10.59 10.65 -1.55
C MET A 103 11.33 9.31 -1.39
N THR A 104 10.69 8.20 -1.74
CA THR A 104 11.24 6.86 -1.53
C THR A 104 12.42 6.55 -2.45
N THR A 105 12.37 6.98 -3.71
CA THR A 105 13.52 6.94 -4.61
C THR A 105 14.72 7.67 -4.02
N ASN A 106 14.53 8.89 -3.50
CA ASN A 106 15.64 9.64 -2.91
C ASN A 106 16.23 8.95 -1.66
N TRP A 107 15.43 8.27 -0.84
CA TRP A 107 15.94 7.47 0.28
C TRP A 107 16.81 6.31 -0.18
N VAL A 108 16.43 5.65 -1.27
CA VAL A 108 17.25 4.59 -1.88
C VAL A 108 18.53 5.20 -2.45
N LEU A 109 18.44 6.24 -3.27
CA LEU A 109 19.60 6.89 -3.91
C LEU A 109 20.62 7.42 -2.89
N ALA A 110 20.16 7.94 -1.75
CA ALA A 110 21.01 8.42 -0.67
C ALA A 110 21.60 7.28 0.20
N GLY A 111 21.23 6.03 -0.04
CA GLY A 111 21.64 4.88 0.77
C GLY A 111 21.01 4.85 2.17
N GLU A 112 19.93 5.59 2.40
CA GLU A 112 19.24 5.65 3.70
C GLU A 112 18.41 4.40 3.98
N CYS A 113 17.70 3.90 2.96
CA CYS A 113 16.95 2.65 3.04
C CYS A 113 16.68 2.09 1.64
N GLU A 114 17.04 0.82 1.43
CA GLU A 114 16.87 0.13 0.15
C GLU A 114 15.50 -0.52 -0.04
N GLY A 115 14.61 -0.46 0.97
CA GLY A 115 13.32 -1.17 1.05
C GLY A 115 12.19 -0.55 0.24
N PHE A 116 12.50 0.09 -0.88
CA PHE A 116 11.52 0.74 -1.78
C PHE A 116 11.93 0.52 -3.24
N PRO A 117 11.00 0.27 -4.18
CA PRO A 117 11.31 0.25 -5.61
C PRO A 117 11.74 1.64 -6.09
N LEU A 118 12.74 1.70 -6.97
CA LEU A 118 13.18 2.96 -7.59
C LEU A 118 12.20 3.42 -8.68
N MET A 119 11.81 4.69 -8.67
CA MET A 119 11.18 5.33 -9.83
C MET A 119 12.25 5.84 -10.79
N TYR A 120 12.28 5.33 -12.02
CA TYR A 120 13.21 5.74 -13.07
C TYR A 120 12.73 7.00 -13.82
N HIS A 121 11.43 7.09 -14.08
CA HIS A 121 10.85 8.23 -14.80
C HIS A 121 9.37 8.37 -14.51
N TRP A 122 8.79 9.51 -14.89
CA TRP A 122 7.36 9.67 -14.96
C TRP A 122 6.97 10.68 -16.04
N ARG A 123 5.77 10.54 -16.60
CA ARG A 123 5.22 11.47 -17.58
C ARG A 123 3.70 11.53 -17.51
N VAL A 124 3.12 12.68 -17.82
CA VAL A 124 1.68 12.76 -18.11
C VAL A 124 1.48 12.39 -19.57
N LEU A 125 0.70 11.35 -19.83
CA LEU A 125 0.44 10.85 -21.19
C LEU A 125 -1.08 10.82 -21.46
N PRO A 126 -1.52 10.99 -22.71
CA PRO A 126 -2.91 10.77 -23.09
C PRO A 126 -3.36 9.36 -22.70
N ASP A 127 -4.49 9.25 -22.03
CA ASP A 127 -5.04 7.97 -21.65
C ASP A 127 -6.53 8.08 -21.32
N SER A 128 -7.30 7.05 -21.66
CA SER A 128 -8.67 6.89 -21.18
C SER A 128 -8.80 5.49 -20.62
N THR A 129 -8.92 5.41 -19.30
CA THR A 129 -9.08 4.16 -18.57
C THR A 129 -10.49 4.13 -17.98
N PRO A 130 -11.30 3.08 -18.25
CA PRO A 130 -12.58 2.89 -17.58
C PRO A 130 -12.43 2.87 -16.06
N LEU A 131 -13.50 3.22 -15.36
CA LEU A 131 -13.51 3.05 -13.91
C LEU A 131 -13.29 1.58 -13.53
N PRO A 132 -12.54 1.31 -12.45
CA PRO A 132 -12.45 -0.04 -11.89
C PRO A 132 -13.84 -0.50 -11.42
N GLU A 133 -14.05 -1.81 -11.33
CA GLU A 133 -15.35 -2.42 -11.02
C GLU A 133 -16.00 -1.84 -9.75
N GLU A 134 -15.18 -1.57 -8.73
CA GLU A 134 -15.60 -1.03 -7.44
C GLU A 134 -16.17 0.40 -7.53
N LEU A 135 -15.84 1.14 -8.58
CA LEU A 135 -16.31 2.50 -8.83
C LEU A 135 -17.27 2.59 -10.02
N ALA A 136 -17.43 1.51 -10.79
CA ALA A 136 -18.22 1.51 -12.03
C ALA A 136 -19.70 1.87 -11.81
N ASP A 137 -20.29 1.42 -10.70
CA ASP A 137 -21.59 1.90 -10.23
C ASP A 137 -21.39 3.14 -9.34
N VAL A 138 -21.41 4.31 -9.96
CA VAL A 138 -21.15 5.60 -9.30
C VAL A 138 -22.14 5.86 -8.15
N GLU A 139 -23.42 5.56 -8.34
CA GLU A 139 -24.45 5.76 -7.31
C GLU A 139 -24.17 4.90 -6.08
N ARG A 140 -23.91 3.62 -6.29
CA ARG A 140 -23.57 2.67 -5.22
C ARG A 140 -22.27 3.06 -4.54
N ALA A 141 -21.24 3.46 -5.28
CA ALA A 141 -19.96 3.87 -4.73
C ALA A 141 -20.09 5.13 -3.87
N VAL A 142 -20.84 6.15 -4.35
CA VAL A 142 -21.10 7.38 -3.59
C VAL A 142 -21.86 7.07 -2.31
N ALA A 143 -22.91 6.24 -2.37
CA ALA A 143 -23.66 5.82 -1.19
C ALA A 143 -22.76 5.07 -0.19
N TYR A 144 -21.92 4.15 -0.68
CA TYR A 144 -20.98 3.38 0.15
C TYR A 144 -19.99 4.28 0.91
N TRP A 145 -19.56 5.38 0.29
CA TRP A 145 -18.61 6.35 0.84
C TRP A 145 -19.28 7.55 1.52
N GLY A 146 -20.52 7.40 1.99
CA GLY A 146 -21.20 8.37 2.86
C GLY A 146 -22.02 9.44 2.13
N GLY A 147 -22.25 9.30 0.82
CA GLY A 147 -23.19 10.12 0.06
C GLY A 147 -22.72 11.54 -0.29
N GLY A 148 -21.48 11.88 0.01
CA GLY A 148 -20.94 13.23 -0.21
C GLY A 148 -20.77 13.60 -1.69
N SER A 149 -21.11 14.84 -2.05
CA SER A 149 -20.93 15.36 -3.42
C SER A 149 -19.45 15.40 -3.84
N GLN A 150 -18.53 15.57 -2.89
CA GLN A 150 -17.09 15.50 -3.12
C GLN A 150 -16.63 14.13 -3.64
N VAL A 151 -17.22 13.03 -3.14
CA VAL A 151 -16.90 11.67 -3.59
C VAL A 151 -17.40 11.47 -5.01
N ARG A 152 -18.65 11.88 -5.28
CA ARG A 152 -19.23 11.84 -6.62
C ARG A 152 -18.36 12.58 -7.63
N ARG A 153 -18.02 13.84 -7.34
CA ARG A 153 -17.19 14.67 -8.24
C ARG A 153 -15.86 14.00 -8.55
N ARG A 154 -15.24 13.33 -7.56
CA ARG A 154 -13.98 12.62 -7.80
C ARG A 154 -14.18 11.40 -8.71
N ILE A 155 -15.20 10.57 -8.46
CA ILE A 155 -15.46 9.37 -9.26
C ILE A 155 -15.81 9.76 -10.71
N GLU A 156 -16.66 10.76 -10.91
CA GLU A 156 -17.03 11.26 -12.24
C GLU A 156 -15.81 11.88 -12.95
N ALA A 157 -14.96 12.62 -12.25
CA ALA A 157 -13.72 13.15 -12.82
C ALA A 157 -12.75 12.02 -13.23
N LEU A 158 -12.64 10.95 -12.43
CA LEU A 158 -11.87 9.75 -12.79
C LEU A 158 -12.41 9.12 -14.08
N GLN A 159 -13.74 8.98 -14.19
CA GLN A 159 -14.39 8.43 -15.38
C GLN A 159 -14.13 9.26 -16.65
N GLN A 160 -14.06 10.58 -16.49
CA GLN A 160 -13.86 11.54 -17.58
C GLN A 160 -12.39 11.82 -17.89
N SER A 161 -11.46 11.19 -17.16
CA SER A 161 -10.03 11.47 -17.31
C SER A 161 -9.55 11.14 -18.72
N SER A 162 -8.85 12.11 -19.31
CA SER A 162 -8.27 12.03 -20.66
C SER A 162 -6.74 11.87 -20.65
N ALA A 163 -6.16 11.76 -19.45
CA ALA A 163 -4.74 11.53 -19.24
C ALA A 163 -4.50 10.56 -18.08
N SER A 164 -3.30 10.00 -18.07
CA SER A 164 -2.75 9.28 -16.92
C SER A 164 -1.38 9.82 -16.57
N LEU A 165 -1.01 9.69 -15.31
CA LEU A 165 0.36 9.75 -14.87
C LEU A 165 0.98 8.37 -15.05
N ALA A 166 1.90 8.23 -16.01
CA ALA A 166 2.71 7.04 -16.20
C ALA A 166 3.94 7.11 -15.30
N LEU A 167 4.06 6.16 -14.37
CA LEU A 167 5.19 5.97 -13.47
C LEU A 167 6.01 4.78 -13.97
N PHE A 168 7.29 5.00 -14.25
CA PHE A 168 8.23 3.97 -14.69
C PHE A 168 9.07 3.56 -13.47
N LEU A 169 8.85 2.34 -12.99
CA LEU A 169 9.33 1.85 -11.71
C LEU A 169 10.23 0.62 -11.91
N GLU A 170 11.10 0.38 -10.93
CA GLU A 170 11.86 -0.84 -10.78
C GLU A 170 10.90 -2.03 -10.67
N TYR A 171 11.12 -3.04 -11.51
CA TYR A 171 10.34 -4.27 -11.48
C TYR A 171 10.90 -5.24 -10.44
N ILE A 172 10.07 -5.58 -9.46
CA ILE A 172 10.33 -6.66 -8.50
C ILE A 172 9.22 -7.69 -8.71
N PRO A 173 9.56 -8.91 -9.17
CA PRO A 173 8.58 -9.81 -9.78
C PRO A 173 7.60 -10.45 -8.81
N GLN A 174 7.97 -10.57 -7.54
CA GLN A 174 7.21 -11.34 -6.56
C GLN A 174 6.67 -10.43 -5.46
N ASN A 175 5.37 -10.54 -5.18
CA ASN A 175 4.79 -9.90 -3.99
C ASN A 175 4.92 -10.81 -2.75
N LEU A 176 4.79 -10.21 -1.56
CA LEU A 176 4.97 -10.92 -0.30
C LEU A 176 3.92 -12.02 -0.11
N ARG A 177 2.69 -11.84 -0.59
CA ARG A 177 1.64 -12.88 -0.53
C ARG A 177 2.07 -14.12 -1.32
N GLU A 178 2.55 -13.96 -2.55
CA GLU A 178 3.04 -15.07 -3.39
C GLU A 178 4.22 -15.77 -2.74
N TRP A 179 5.19 -15.00 -2.24
CA TRP A 179 6.37 -15.54 -1.55
C TRP A 179 5.99 -16.33 -0.30
N LEU A 180 5.03 -15.83 0.50
CA LEU A 180 4.53 -16.53 1.68
C LEU A 180 3.80 -17.84 1.31
N GLY A 181 3.07 -17.87 0.19
CA GLY A 181 2.46 -19.10 -0.33
C GLY A 181 3.48 -20.14 -0.82
N GLU A 182 4.71 -19.74 -1.14
CA GLU A 182 5.83 -20.69 -1.34
C GLU A 182 6.33 -21.26 -0.01
N GLN A 183 6.37 -20.46 1.05
CA GLN A 183 6.77 -20.93 2.39
C GLN A 183 5.76 -21.91 2.97
N GLU A 184 4.45 -21.65 2.77
CA GLU A 184 3.38 -22.58 3.13
C GLU A 184 3.57 -23.94 2.45
N ARG A 185 3.91 -23.96 1.15
CA ARG A 185 4.16 -25.21 0.41
C ARG A 185 5.45 -25.92 0.85
N ALA A 186 6.41 -25.19 1.40
CA ALA A 186 7.66 -25.74 1.92
C ALA A 186 7.50 -26.36 3.32
N GLY A 187 6.41 -26.05 4.03
CA GLY A 187 6.03 -26.68 5.30
C GLY A 187 6.26 -25.81 6.54
N ASP A 188 5.84 -26.33 7.69
CA ASP A 188 5.73 -25.59 8.96
C ASP A 188 7.02 -24.89 9.41
N GLU A 189 8.18 -25.51 9.19
CA GLU A 189 9.48 -24.92 9.52
C GLU A 189 9.76 -23.66 8.70
N ALA A 190 9.48 -23.70 7.39
CA ALA A 190 9.62 -22.56 6.50
C ALA A 190 8.63 -21.43 6.85
N VAL A 191 7.38 -21.78 7.17
CA VAL A 191 6.39 -20.80 7.66
C VAL A 191 6.86 -20.12 8.95
N ASN A 192 7.42 -20.89 9.88
CA ASN A 192 7.93 -20.38 11.15
C ASN A 192 9.11 -19.41 10.95
N GLU A 193 10.09 -19.77 10.12
CA GLU A 193 11.24 -18.90 9.81
C GLU A 193 10.79 -17.63 9.07
N ALA A 194 9.91 -17.78 8.09
CA ALA A 194 9.34 -16.67 7.34
C ALA A 194 8.57 -15.70 8.24
N GLY A 195 7.77 -16.20 9.18
CA GLY A 195 7.05 -15.36 10.14
C GLY A 195 7.96 -14.46 10.96
N VAL A 196 9.09 -15.00 11.45
CA VAL A 196 10.08 -14.23 12.22
C VAL A 196 10.78 -13.18 11.35
N TRP A 197 11.15 -13.54 10.12
CA TRP A 197 11.79 -12.61 9.20
C TRP A 197 10.84 -11.47 8.78
N VAL A 198 9.61 -11.80 8.41
CA VAL A 198 8.57 -10.83 8.02
C VAL A 198 8.22 -9.91 9.18
N GLU A 199 8.05 -10.42 10.41
CA GLU A 199 7.79 -9.57 11.59
C GLU A 199 8.81 -8.42 11.72
N LYS A 200 10.10 -8.77 11.61
CA LYS A 200 11.23 -7.83 11.72
C LYS A 200 11.28 -6.87 10.54
N ALA A 201 11.11 -7.37 9.31
CA ALA A 201 11.19 -6.55 8.11
C ALA A 201 10.02 -5.56 8.02
N LEU A 202 8.80 -5.97 8.39
CA LEU A 202 7.64 -5.09 8.49
C LEU A 202 7.86 -3.99 9.54
N GLN A 203 8.42 -4.34 10.70
CA GLN A 203 8.75 -3.36 11.73
C GLN A 203 9.75 -2.33 11.21
N ALA A 204 10.85 -2.78 10.61
CA ALA A 204 11.89 -1.89 10.10
C ALA A 204 11.35 -0.91 9.05
N GLY A 205 10.56 -1.40 8.08
CA GLY A 205 10.00 -0.56 7.02
C GLY A 205 8.95 0.44 7.51
N THR A 206 8.00 -0.02 8.33
CA THR A 206 6.94 0.86 8.87
C THR A 206 7.51 1.93 9.81
N SER A 207 8.43 1.58 10.71
CA SER A 207 9.13 2.57 11.55
C SER A 207 9.97 3.55 10.72
N PHE A 208 10.64 3.09 9.65
CA PHE A 208 11.42 3.98 8.78
C PHE A 208 10.54 5.03 8.08
N MET A 209 9.40 4.62 7.52
CA MET A 209 8.43 5.53 6.90
C MET A 209 7.85 6.50 7.93
N ASN A 210 7.40 5.98 9.07
CA ASN A 210 6.81 6.78 10.13
C ASN A 210 7.77 7.86 10.64
N ALA A 211 9.03 7.50 10.90
CA ALA A 211 10.07 8.43 11.35
C ALA A 211 10.36 9.58 10.36
N ARG A 212 9.95 9.43 9.09
CA ARG A 212 10.07 10.45 8.04
C ARG A 212 8.73 11.12 7.71
N GLY A 213 7.72 10.90 8.53
CA GLY A 213 6.40 11.50 8.37
C GLY A 213 5.64 10.94 7.18
N LEU A 214 5.82 9.66 6.85
CA LEU A 214 5.09 8.96 5.79
C LEU A 214 4.28 7.79 6.38
N LEU A 215 3.00 7.75 6.04
CA LEU A 215 2.09 6.63 6.28
C LEU A 215 1.63 6.05 4.93
N HIS A 216 1.61 4.74 4.81
CA HIS A 216 1.30 4.01 3.59
C HIS A 216 -0.21 3.76 3.42
N PHE A 217 -0.93 3.50 4.52
CA PHE A 217 -2.36 3.17 4.61
C PHE A 217 -2.88 1.94 3.86
N ASP A 218 -2.06 1.35 2.99
CA ASP A 218 -2.44 0.23 2.13
C ASP A 218 -1.32 -0.81 1.97
N ALA A 219 -0.53 -1.00 3.02
CA ALA A 219 0.59 -1.95 3.05
C ALA A 219 0.13 -3.41 3.23
N HIS A 220 -0.80 -3.88 2.40
CA HIS A 220 -1.15 -5.31 2.33
C HIS A 220 -0.08 -6.09 1.58
N PHE A 221 -0.07 -7.42 1.74
CA PHE A 221 1.02 -8.27 1.25
C PHE A 221 1.08 -8.42 -0.28
N GLU A 222 0.15 -7.84 -1.03
CA GLU A 222 0.26 -7.73 -2.50
C GLU A 222 0.93 -6.40 -2.91
N ASN A 223 0.88 -5.37 -2.06
CA ASN A 223 1.58 -4.09 -2.25
C ASN A 223 2.98 -4.08 -1.61
N ILE A 224 3.33 -5.12 -0.86
CA ILE A 224 4.70 -5.33 -0.38
C ILE A 224 5.35 -6.36 -1.29
N LEU A 225 6.47 -6.00 -1.92
CA LEU A 225 7.25 -6.85 -2.82
C LEU A 225 8.44 -7.47 -2.09
N THR A 226 9.01 -8.55 -2.64
CA THR A 226 10.18 -9.20 -2.06
C THR A 226 11.03 -9.91 -3.12
N ASP A 227 12.33 -10.00 -2.86
CA ASP A 227 13.28 -10.84 -3.58
C ASP A 227 13.75 -12.03 -2.73
N GLY A 228 13.03 -12.32 -1.63
CA GLY A 228 13.38 -13.31 -0.61
C GLY A 228 14.48 -12.85 0.35
N ARG A 229 15.04 -11.64 0.17
CA ARG A 229 16.11 -11.10 1.02
C ARG A 229 15.70 -9.83 1.74
N ARG A 230 14.80 -9.04 1.15
CA ARG A 230 14.20 -7.85 1.78
C ARG A 230 12.78 -7.59 1.31
N LEU A 231 12.05 -6.81 2.10
CA LEU A 231 10.75 -6.27 1.71
C LEU A 231 10.93 -4.92 1.01
N TYR A 232 10.07 -4.67 0.02
CA TYR A 232 9.96 -3.42 -0.69
C TYR A 232 8.51 -2.92 -0.57
N PHE A 233 8.30 -1.78 0.09
CA PHE A 233 6.97 -1.18 0.18
C PHE A 233 6.65 -0.45 -1.12
N ALA A 234 5.58 -0.81 -1.80
CA ALA A 234 5.18 -0.27 -3.09
C ALA A 234 3.70 0.12 -3.08
N ASP A 235 3.25 0.76 -4.17
CA ASP A 235 1.89 1.32 -4.31
C ASP A 235 1.54 2.38 -3.25
N TYR A 236 1.66 3.64 -3.63
CA TYR A 236 1.43 4.76 -2.71
C TYR A 236 0.14 5.52 -3.03
N GLY A 237 -0.83 4.88 -3.71
CA GLY A 237 -2.10 5.52 -4.10
C GLY A 237 -2.94 6.03 -2.93
N LEU A 238 -2.71 5.48 -1.73
CA LEU A 238 -3.31 5.87 -0.46
C LEU A 238 -2.27 6.35 0.56
N ALA A 239 -1.07 6.71 0.16
CA ALA A 239 -0.10 7.24 1.12
C ALA A 239 -0.48 8.64 1.61
N LEU A 240 -0.12 8.96 2.86
CA LEU A 240 -0.32 10.25 3.50
C LEU A 240 0.98 10.68 4.17
N SER A 241 1.42 11.92 3.92
CA SER A 241 2.63 12.46 4.55
C SER A 241 2.36 13.77 5.26
N SER A 242 3.03 13.98 6.40
CA SER A 242 3.07 15.27 7.10
C SER A 242 3.74 16.39 6.29
N ARG A 243 4.41 16.04 5.18
CA ARG A 243 5.02 16.98 4.23
C ARG A 243 4.08 17.41 3.11
N PHE A 244 2.88 16.84 3.03
CA PHE A 244 1.87 17.25 2.05
C PHE A 244 1.19 18.55 2.46
N GLU A 245 0.53 19.19 1.50
CA GLU A 245 -0.38 20.29 1.76
C GLU A 245 -1.69 19.73 2.36
N LEU A 246 -1.69 19.55 3.68
CA LEU A 246 -2.82 18.98 4.40
C LEU A 246 -3.80 20.07 4.85
N SER A 247 -5.10 19.82 4.69
CA SER A 247 -6.12 20.51 5.48
C SER A 247 -6.00 20.12 6.95
N GLN A 248 -6.56 20.94 7.86
CA GLN A 248 -6.53 20.65 9.30
C GLN A 248 -7.08 19.24 9.62
N ASP A 249 -8.21 18.86 9.03
CA ASP A 249 -8.80 17.54 9.23
C ASP A 249 -7.85 16.39 8.83
N HIS A 250 -7.05 16.59 7.78
CA HIS A 250 -6.09 15.57 7.33
C HIS A 250 -4.81 15.57 8.17
N ALA A 251 -4.40 16.71 8.73
CA ALA A 251 -3.30 16.79 9.68
C ALA A 251 -3.69 16.08 10.99
N ASP A 252 -4.87 16.37 11.53
CA ASP A 252 -5.40 15.69 12.72
C ASP A 252 -5.58 14.18 12.48
N PHE A 253 -6.00 13.81 11.26
CA PHE A 253 -6.08 12.41 10.85
C PHE A 253 -4.68 11.79 10.81
N PHE A 254 -3.68 12.42 10.18
CA PHE A 254 -2.31 11.93 10.17
C PHE A 254 -1.77 11.66 11.58
N ASP A 255 -1.90 12.65 12.48
CA ASP A 255 -1.41 12.56 13.86
C ASP A 255 -2.08 11.42 14.64
N ARG A 256 -3.37 11.19 14.41
CA ARG A 256 -4.13 10.11 15.04
C ARG A 256 -3.75 8.71 14.49
N HIS A 257 -3.17 8.62 13.30
CA HIS A 257 -2.94 7.36 12.58
C HIS A 257 -1.47 6.97 12.45
N GLN A 258 -0.56 7.60 13.20
CA GLN A 258 0.88 7.31 13.10
C GLN A 258 1.22 5.82 13.26
N VAL A 259 0.48 5.08 14.09
CA VAL A 259 0.72 3.64 14.30
C VAL A 259 -0.07 2.73 13.35
N TYR A 260 -0.86 3.29 12.42
CA TYR A 260 -1.80 2.53 11.59
C TYR A 260 -1.11 1.46 10.76
N ASP A 261 -0.05 1.80 10.01
CA ASP A 261 0.64 0.84 9.14
C ASP A 261 1.27 -0.31 9.92
N ARG A 262 1.84 -0.01 11.11
CA ARG A 262 2.40 -1.03 11.99
C ARG A 262 1.32 -1.99 12.47
N CYS A 263 0.18 -1.47 12.91
CA CYS A 263 -0.96 -2.31 13.30
C CYS A 263 -1.52 -3.11 12.12
N TYR A 264 -1.63 -2.50 10.95
CA TYR A 264 -2.19 -3.11 9.74
C TYR A 264 -1.34 -4.28 9.26
N THR A 265 -0.03 -4.05 9.10
CA THR A 265 0.93 -5.07 8.64
C THR A 265 1.06 -6.23 9.64
N ILE A 266 1.11 -5.96 10.95
CA ILE A 266 1.06 -7.01 11.99
C ILE A 266 -0.23 -7.83 11.89
N THR A 267 -1.37 -7.16 11.72
CA THR A 267 -2.68 -7.85 11.62
C THR A 267 -2.70 -8.77 10.40
N SER A 268 -2.14 -8.34 9.27
CA SER A 268 -1.96 -9.18 8.08
C SER A 268 -1.06 -10.38 8.35
N LEU A 269 0.06 -10.20 9.06
CA LEU A 269 0.96 -11.31 9.45
C LEU A 269 0.25 -12.33 10.35
N VAL A 270 -0.49 -11.86 11.36
CA VAL A 270 -1.25 -12.72 12.27
C VAL A 270 -2.31 -13.52 11.50
N ASN A 271 -3.07 -12.88 10.61
CA ASN A 271 -4.06 -13.58 9.78
C ASN A 271 -3.42 -14.62 8.87
N TRP A 272 -2.24 -14.32 8.31
CA TRP A 272 -1.49 -15.28 7.51
C TRP A 272 -1.06 -16.49 8.34
N LEU A 273 -0.43 -16.29 9.51
CA LEU A 273 0.00 -17.38 10.39
C LEU A 273 -1.16 -18.27 10.84
N VAL A 274 -2.30 -17.69 11.22
CA VAL A 274 -3.51 -18.46 11.55
C VAL A 274 -4.00 -19.27 10.35
N THR A 275 -3.96 -18.70 9.14
CA THR A 275 -4.38 -19.39 7.92
C THR A 275 -3.42 -20.54 7.56
N ALA A 276 -2.12 -20.33 7.70
CA ALA A 276 -1.09 -21.30 7.33
C ALA A 276 -1.13 -22.56 8.20
N PHE A 277 -1.43 -22.43 9.50
CA PHE A 277 -1.38 -23.56 10.43
C PHE A 277 -2.73 -24.24 10.71
N ASP A 278 -3.85 -23.50 10.68
CA ASP A 278 -5.14 -24.08 11.09
C ASP A 278 -6.06 -24.45 9.93
N GLY A 279 -5.79 -24.07 8.68
CA GLY A 279 -6.46 -24.66 7.50
C GLY A 279 -8.00 -24.58 7.39
N TYR A 280 -8.72 -23.85 8.26
CA TYR A 280 -10.21 -23.79 8.26
C TYR A 280 -10.79 -22.48 7.69
N GLY A 281 -12.13 -22.37 7.57
CA GLY A 281 -12.86 -21.24 6.97
C GLY A 281 -12.82 -19.93 7.77
N SER A 282 -13.42 -18.84 7.25
CA SER A 282 -13.32 -17.49 7.86
C SER A 282 -13.82 -17.41 9.30
N ASP A 283 -14.91 -18.11 9.63
CA ASP A 283 -15.57 -17.99 10.93
C ASP A 283 -14.78 -18.70 12.04
N ASP A 284 -14.19 -19.86 11.70
CA ASP A 284 -13.30 -20.59 12.60
C ASP A 284 -12.01 -19.80 12.88
N ARG A 285 -11.49 -19.07 11.88
CA ARG A 285 -10.30 -18.21 12.03
C ARG A 285 -10.52 -17.04 12.98
N ASP A 286 -11.68 -16.38 12.87
CA ASP A 286 -12.01 -15.23 13.71
C ASP A 286 -12.23 -15.66 15.17
N ALA A 287 -12.90 -16.80 15.39
CA ALA A 287 -13.06 -17.38 16.71
C ALA A 287 -11.70 -17.75 17.33
N LEU A 288 -10.83 -18.39 16.55
CA LEU A 288 -9.51 -18.81 17.02
C LEU A 288 -8.61 -17.62 17.37
N LEU A 289 -8.58 -16.60 16.52
CA LEU A 289 -7.85 -15.36 16.81
C LEU A 289 -8.34 -14.70 18.10
N ARG A 290 -9.66 -14.69 18.34
CA ARG A 290 -10.23 -14.17 19.60
C ARG A 290 -9.83 -15.02 20.80
N ALA A 291 -9.75 -16.34 20.67
CA ALA A 291 -9.28 -17.22 21.72
C ALA A 291 -7.81 -16.92 22.09
N TYR A 292 -6.94 -16.75 21.10
CA TYR A 292 -5.55 -16.33 21.31
C TYR A 292 -5.45 -14.94 21.95
N ALA A 293 -6.30 -14.00 21.53
CA ALA A 293 -6.38 -12.68 22.15
C ALA A 293 -6.83 -12.73 23.64
N GLN A 294 -7.56 -13.78 24.03
CA GLN A 294 -7.98 -14.04 25.41
C GLN A 294 -6.96 -14.84 26.23
N GLY A 295 -5.83 -15.23 25.62
CA GLY A 295 -4.70 -15.88 26.30
C GLY A 295 -4.61 -17.39 26.09
N GLU A 296 -5.46 -17.98 25.24
CA GLU A 296 -5.24 -19.35 24.77
C GLU A 296 -3.93 -19.41 23.97
N ARG A 297 -3.15 -20.47 24.17
CA ARG A 297 -1.86 -20.64 23.49
C ARG A 297 -2.03 -21.55 22.28
N PRO A 298 -1.49 -21.18 21.11
CA PRO A 298 -1.33 -22.12 20.00
C PRO A 298 -0.43 -23.28 20.44
N THR A 299 -0.92 -24.52 20.41
CA THR A 299 -0.20 -25.73 20.91
C THR A 299 0.29 -26.67 19.80
N ALA A 300 -0.27 -26.57 18.60
CA ALA A 300 0.03 -27.46 17.47
C ALA A 300 0.87 -26.78 16.37
N ILE A 301 1.59 -25.69 16.71
CA ILE A 301 2.39 -24.92 15.75
C ILE A 301 3.79 -24.64 16.31
N PRO A 302 4.79 -24.38 15.45
CA PRO A 302 6.14 -24.06 15.89
C PRO A 302 6.24 -22.88 16.87
N ASP A 303 7.18 -22.95 17.81
CA ASP A 303 7.30 -22.02 18.95
C ASP A 303 7.38 -20.54 18.56
N ALA A 304 8.10 -20.19 17.48
CA ALA A 304 8.26 -18.78 17.11
C ALA A 304 6.97 -18.22 16.50
N ALA A 305 6.27 -18.99 15.66
CA ALA A 305 4.94 -18.66 15.16
C ALA A 305 3.93 -18.52 16.32
N ALA A 306 3.92 -19.46 17.27
CA ALA A 306 3.09 -19.39 18.48
C ALA A 306 3.37 -18.13 19.31
N ALA A 307 4.64 -17.74 19.44
CA ALA A 307 5.03 -16.52 20.14
C ALA A 307 4.53 -15.26 19.43
N ILE A 308 4.61 -15.19 18.09
CA ILE A 308 4.08 -14.06 17.30
C ILE A 308 2.56 -13.96 17.47
N LEU A 309 1.84 -15.08 17.30
CA LEU A 309 0.38 -15.12 17.45
C LEU A 309 -0.04 -14.70 18.86
N SER A 310 0.56 -15.28 19.90
CA SER A 310 0.24 -14.94 21.29
C SER A 310 0.52 -13.46 21.62
N ARG A 311 1.58 -12.90 21.02
CA ARG A 311 1.97 -11.50 21.23
C ARG A 311 1.01 -10.52 20.56
N TYR A 312 0.61 -10.79 19.33
CA TYR A 312 -0.11 -9.81 18.49
C TYR A 312 -1.59 -10.09 18.28
N ALA A 313 -2.11 -11.26 18.63
CA ALA A 313 -3.54 -11.58 18.52
C ALA A 313 -4.44 -10.50 19.15
N PRO A 314 -4.16 -9.98 20.37
CA PRO A 314 -4.96 -8.90 20.95
C PRO A 314 -5.04 -7.64 20.09
N LEU A 315 -3.91 -7.23 19.50
CA LEU A 315 -3.86 -6.05 18.63
C LEU A 315 -4.60 -6.30 17.31
N ALA A 316 -4.37 -7.48 16.71
CA ALA A 316 -5.03 -7.90 15.48
C ALA A 316 -6.56 -7.95 15.64
N THR A 317 -7.07 -8.43 16.78
CA THR A 317 -8.51 -8.42 17.08
C THR A 317 -9.08 -7.00 17.08
N VAL A 318 -8.44 -6.04 17.76
CA VAL A 318 -8.89 -4.64 17.80
C VAL A 318 -8.97 -4.04 16.40
N LEU A 319 -7.92 -4.22 15.59
CA LEU A 319 -7.90 -3.66 14.25
C LEU A 319 -8.90 -4.36 13.31
N LYS A 320 -9.07 -5.67 13.43
CA LYS A 320 -10.09 -6.41 12.65
C LYS A 320 -11.50 -5.94 12.99
N ASP A 321 -11.82 -5.76 14.28
CA ASP A 321 -13.13 -5.25 14.69
C ASP A 321 -13.38 -3.83 14.18
N PHE A 322 -12.36 -2.98 14.19
CA PHE A 322 -12.42 -1.66 13.55
C PHE A 322 -12.67 -1.77 12.04
N ASN A 323 -11.88 -2.57 11.32
CA ASN A 323 -12.01 -2.72 9.87
C ASN A 323 -13.36 -3.31 9.46
N ARG A 324 -13.90 -4.26 10.25
CA ARG A 324 -15.23 -4.85 10.01
C ARG A 324 -16.32 -3.78 10.13
N LYS A 325 -16.32 -3.00 11.22
CA LYS A 325 -17.26 -1.87 11.40
C LYS A 325 -17.10 -0.82 10.29
N LEU A 326 -15.85 -0.48 9.98
CA LEU A 326 -15.51 0.47 8.93
C LEU A 326 -16.00 0.01 7.54
N ARG A 327 -15.97 -1.29 7.21
CA ARG A 327 -16.41 -1.84 5.91
C ARG A 327 -17.90 -2.09 5.82
N HIS A 328 -18.53 -2.56 6.89
CA HIS A 328 -19.88 -3.11 6.85
C HIS A 328 -20.93 -2.29 7.61
N GLU A 329 -20.54 -1.45 8.55
CA GLU A 329 -21.47 -0.68 9.39
C GLU A 329 -21.45 0.82 9.03
N THR A 330 -20.31 1.50 9.20
CA THR A 330 -20.21 2.94 8.93
C THR A 330 -18.77 3.41 8.68
N ARG A 331 -18.59 4.33 7.71
CA ARG A 331 -17.30 4.99 7.42
C ARG A 331 -16.88 6.01 8.48
N GLN A 332 -17.78 6.32 9.41
CA GLN A 332 -17.52 7.20 10.54
C GLN A 332 -17.05 6.44 11.80
N THR A 333 -16.82 5.12 11.69
CA THR A 333 -16.25 4.34 12.79
C THR A 333 -14.95 5.02 13.26
N PRO A 334 -14.84 5.45 14.53
CA PRO A 334 -13.62 6.09 15.01
C PRO A 334 -12.46 5.10 15.05
N TYR A 335 -11.26 5.56 14.65
CA TYR A 335 -10.04 4.78 14.78
C TYR A 335 -9.75 4.48 16.26
N PRO A 336 -9.53 3.21 16.66
CA PRO A 336 -9.47 2.80 18.06
C PRO A 336 -8.08 3.05 18.69
N LEU A 337 -7.51 4.24 18.52
CA LEU A 337 -6.15 4.57 18.97
C LEU A 337 -5.93 4.31 20.46
N GLU A 338 -6.90 4.71 21.30
CA GLU A 338 -6.80 4.51 22.76
C GLU A 338 -6.82 3.04 23.16
N GLU A 339 -7.60 2.22 22.46
CA GLU A 339 -7.62 0.77 22.68
C GLU A 339 -6.32 0.12 22.20
N ILE A 340 -5.82 0.53 21.03
CA ILE A 340 -4.50 0.13 20.51
C ILE A 340 -3.40 0.44 21.53
N ARG A 341 -3.39 1.66 22.12
CA ARG A 341 -2.41 2.06 23.14
C ARG A 341 -2.51 1.19 24.40
N ARG A 342 -3.71 0.91 24.89
CA ARG A 342 -3.94 0.05 26.06
C ARG A 342 -3.44 -1.37 25.82
N VAL A 343 -3.77 -1.96 24.67
CA VAL A 343 -3.31 -3.30 24.28
C VAL A 343 -1.79 -3.31 24.16
N SER A 344 -1.21 -2.32 23.48
CA SER A 344 0.24 -2.24 23.28
C SER A 344 1.00 -2.11 24.59
N ALA A 345 0.51 -1.32 25.53
CA ALA A 345 1.09 -1.20 26.86
C ALA A 345 0.98 -2.52 27.64
N ARG A 346 -0.17 -3.20 27.58
CA ARG A 346 -0.38 -4.48 28.29
C ARG A 346 0.53 -5.60 27.79
N TYR A 347 0.82 -5.63 26.49
CA TYR A 347 1.60 -6.68 25.84
C TYR A 347 3.03 -6.24 25.45
N ASN A 348 3.48 -5.06 25.92
CA ASN A 348 4.80 -4.47 25.63
C ASN A 348 5.13 -4.42 24.13
N LEU A 349 4.16 -3.99 23.30
CA LEU A 349 4.34 -3.89 21.85
C LEU A 349 4.97 -2.54 21.49
N SER A 350 6.10 -2.57 20.77
CA SER A 350 6.68 -1.36 20.16
C SER A 350 5.95 -1.07 18.84
N LEU A 351 5.15 0.00 18.83
CA LEU A 351 4.36 0.43 17.66
C LEU A 351 4.95 1.64 16.90
N THR A 352 5.94 2.31 17.47
CA THR A 352 6.69 3.41 16.86
C THR A 352 8.07 2.94 16.44
#